data_AF-A0A8J3WMB1-F1
#
_entry.id   AF-A0A8J3WMB1-F1
#
_cell.length_a   1.000
_cell.length_b   1.000
_cell.length_c   1.000
_cell.angle_alpha   90.00
_cell.angle_beta   90.00
_cell.angle_gamma   90.00
#
_symmetry.space_group_name_H-M   'P 1'
#
loop_
_entity.id
_entity.type
_entity.pdbx_description
1 polymer ?
#
loop_
_entity_poly.entity_id
_entity_poly.type
_entity_poly.pdbx_seq_one_letter_code
_entity_poly.pdbx_strand_id
1 'polypeptide(L)'
;MHTASFWQVTGWMAGFLFIFPLLCYLLWIAFFGFRNSMAFGITYGIFLLLEFLLALPALLVMRTIGPFPTLSAPAQALAAVGAVLAVTAFTPLLAPMARWPLYFVVCGRPPVVATKFAASYTYSVAGQRGYSVDPLSATHLFRTEQAAIRAGFHRGPD
;
A
#
# COMPACT_ATOMS: atom_id res chain seq x y z
N MET A 1 -22.89 -30.96 7.80
CA MET A 1 -22.40 -29.58 7.61
C MET A 1 -21.95 -29.44 6.16
N HIS A 2 -22.59 -28.57 5.38
CA HIS A 2 -22.14 -28.30 4.01
C HIS A 2 -20.91 -27.41 4.06
N THR A 3 -19.77 -27.92 3.58
CA THR A 3 -18.55 -27.13 3.40
C THR A 3 -18.81 -26.04 2.36
N ALA A 4 -18.44 -24.80 2.68
CA ALA A 4 -18.56 -23.68 1.76
C ALA A 4 -17.84 -23.96 0.43
N SER A 5 -18.49 -23.65 -0.69
CA SER A 5 -17.86 -23.83 -2.00
C SER A 5 -16.63 -22.93 -2.13
N PHE A 6 -15.64 -23.35 -2.93
CA PHE A 6 -14.47 -22.52 -3.20
C PHE A 6 -14.87 -21.13 -3.71
N TRP A 7 -15.82 -21.07 -4.64
CA TRP A 7 -16.32 -19.82 -5.21
C TRP A 7 -16.98 -18.89 -4.19
N GLN A 8 -17.69 -19.44 -3.20
CA GLN A 8 -18.24 -18.63 -2.11
C GLN A 8 -17.14 -17.98 -1.29
N VAL A 9 -16.09 -18.73 -0.92
CA VAL A 9 -14.97 -18.19 -0.14
C VAL A 9 -14.19 -17.16 -0.94
N THR A 10 -13.90 -17.42 -2.21
CA THR A 10 -13.21 -16.48 -3.10
C THR A 10 -14.02 -15.18 -3.29
N GLY A 11 -15.36 -15.28 -3.40
CA GLY A 11 -16.23 -14.11 -3.46
C GLY A 11 -16.14 -13.23 -2.20
N TRP A 12 -16.15 -13.85 -1.02
CA TRP A 12 -15.93 -13.14 0.24
C TRP A 12 -14.53 -12.52 0.35
N MET A 13 -13.50 -13.22 -0.12
CA MET A 13 -12.13 -12.69 -0.16
C MET A 13 -12.05 -11.43 -1.01
N ALA A 14 -12.63 -11.46 -2.22
CA ALA A 14 -12.70 -10.28 -3.08
C ALA A 14 -13.44 -9.14 -2.37
N GLY A 15 -14.56 -9.44 -1.72
CA GLY A 15 -15.28 -8.46 -0.90
C GLY A 15 -14.38 -7.78 0.14
N PHE A 16 -13.66 -8.56 0.95
CA PHE A 16 -12.78 -8.02 1.98
C PHE A 16 -11.60 -7.23 1.42
N LEU A 17 -10.97 -7.73 0.35
CA LEU A 17 -9.79 -7.10 -0.26
C LEU A 17 -10.10 -5.87 -1.12
N PHE A 18 -11.30 -5.76 -1.68
CA PHE A 18 -11.63 -4.63 -2.54
C PHE A 18 -12.53 -3.61 -1.86
N ILE A 19 -13.54 -4.01 -1.08
CA ILE A 19 -14.54 -3.07 -0.55
C ILE A 19 -13.94 -2.18 0.55
N PHE A 20 -13.26 -2.78 1.53
CA PHE A 20 -12.70 -2.03 2.65
C PHE A 20 -11.57 -1.08 2.20
N PRO A 21 -10.58 -1.54 1.41
CA PRO A 21 -9.59 -0.67 0.77
C PRO A 21 -10.17 0.43 -0.11
N LEU A 22 -11.21 0.14 -0.90
CA LEU A 22 -11.89 1.14 -1.72
C LEU A 22 -12.51 2.23 -0.86
N LEU A 23 -13.17 1.88 0.26
CA LEU A 23 -13.71 2.86 1.20
C LEU A 23 -12.61 3.75 1.79
N CYS A 24 -11.47 3.17 2.18
CA CYS A 24 -10.32 3.93 2.65
C CYS A 24 -9.76 4.88 1.58
N TYR A 25 -9.69 4.42 0.32
CA TYR A 25 -9.23 5.24 -0.80
C TYR A 25 -10.20 6.38 -1.14
N LEU A 26 -11.51 6.15 -1.08
CA LEU A 26 -12.52 7.18 -1.26
C LEU A 26 -12.43 8.25 -0.16
N LEU A 27 -12.22 7.85 1.08
CA LEU A 27 -11.93 8.78 2.18
C LEU A 27 -10.65 9.58 1.90
N TRP A 28 -9.58 8.93 1.43
CA TRP A 28 -8.34 9.61 1.05
C TRP A 28 -8.56 10.69 -0.03
N ILE A 29 -9.30 10.36 -1.11
CA ILE A 29 -9.65 11.33 -2.16
C ILE A 29 -10.39 12.53 -1.56
N ALA A 30 -11.33 12.29 -0.65
CA ALA A 30 -12.10 13.35 -0.01
C ALA A 30 -11.21 14.31 0.81
N PHE A 31 -10.14 13.82 1.43
CA PHE A 31 -9.20 14.64 2.22
C PHE A 31 -8.12 15.32 1.39
N PHE A 32 -7.54 14.64 0.39
CA PHE A 32 -6.32 15.09 -0.31
C PHE A 32 -6.53 15.54 -1.75
N GLY A 33 -7.75 15.36 -2.29
CA GLY A 33 -8.12 15.74 -3.63
C GLY A 33 -7.73 14.72 -4.71
N PHE A 34 -8.51 14.71 -5.79
CA PHE A 34 -8.43 13.69 -6.85
C PHE A 34 -7.11 13.70 -7.63
N ARG A 35 -6.57 14.88 -7.93
CA ARG A 35 -5.39 15.05 -8.81
C ARG A 35 -4.10 14.43 -8.24
N ASN A 36 -3.94 14.46 -6.93
CA ASN A 36 -2.81 13.83 -6.24
C ASN A 36 -3.02 12.32 -5.99
N SER A 37 -4.22 11.81 -6.26
CA SER A 37 -4.63 10.46 -5.87
C SER A 37 -4.59 9.45 -7.01
N MET A 38 -4.52 9.87 -8.28
CA MET A 38 -4.65 8.94 -9.43
C MET A 38 -3.51 7.92 -9.54
N ALA A 39 -2.25 8.38 -9.43
CA ALA A 39 -1.08 7.47 -9.43
C ALA A 39 -1.08 6.54 -8.21
N PHE A 40 -1.56 7.05 -7.08
CA PHE A 40 -1.76 6.26 -5.87
C PHE A 40 -2.83 5.18 -6.08
N GLY A 41 -3.99 5.52 -6.64
CA GLY A 41 -5.08 4.59 -6.90
C GLY A 41 -4.70 3.46 -7.84
N ILE A 42 -3.96 3.74 -8.93
CA ILE A 42 -3.48 2.70 -9.85
C ILE A 42 -2.54 1.74 -9.14
N THR A 43 -1.53 2.28 -8.45
CA THR A 43 -0.54 1.45 -7.75
C THR A 43 -1.19 0.63 -6.64
N TYR A 44 -2.10 1.26 -5.88
CA TYR A 44 -2.86 0.61 -4.83
C TYR A 44 -3.73 -0.53 -5.38
N GLY A 45 -4.41 -0.30 -6.52
CA GLY A 45 -5.18 -1.34 -7.20
C GLY A 45 -4.32 -2.54 -7.64
N ILE A 46 -3.10 -2.30 -8.14
CA ILE A 46 -2.14 -3.36 -8.47
C ILE A 46 -1.76 -4.14 -7.21
N PHE A 47 -1.49 -3.46 -6.09
CA PHE A 47 -1.19 -4.12 -4.82
C PHE A 47 -2.35 -5.02 -4.34
N LEU A 48 -3.59 -4.52 -4.36
CA LEU A 48 -4.77 -5.31 -3.96
C LEU A 48 -4.96 -6.53 -4.85
N LEU A 49 -4.70 -6.40 -6.15
CA LEU A 49 -4.75 -7.53 -7.08
C LEU A 49 -3.67 -8.57 -6.74
N LEU A 50 -2.44 -8.15 -6.46
CA LEU A 50 -1.36 -9.04 -6.06
C LEU A 50 -1.67 -9.75 -4.73
N GLU A 51 -2.21 -9.03 -3.75
CA GLU A 51 -2.65 -9.62 -2.47
C GLU A 51 -3.77 -10.64 -2.68
N PHE A 52 -4.73 -10.35 -3.55
CA PHE A 52 -5.77 -11.30 -3.91
C PHE A 52 -5.18 -12.57 -4.54
N LEU A 53 -4.25 -12.42 -5.49
CA LEU A 53 -3.58 -13.55 -6.14
C LEU A 53 -2.74 -14.37 -5.15
N LEU A 54 -2.08 -13.73 -4.17
CA LEU A 54 -1.35 -14.38 -3.08
C LEU A 54 -2.27 -15.08 -2.07
N ALA A 55 -3.49 -14.58 -1.90
CA ALA A 55 -4.44 -15.17 -0.97
C ALA A 55 -5.08 -16.47 -1.49
N LEU A 56 -5.11 -16.69 -2.81
CA LEU A 56 -5.59 -17.94 -3.41
C LEU A 56 -4.75 -19.17 -2.99
N PRO A 57 -3.42 -19.20 -3.12
CA PRO A 57 -2.62 -20.32 -2.64
C PRO A 57 -2.64 -20.43 -1.11
N ALA A 58 -2.71 -19.31 -0.38
CA ALA A 58 -2.87 -19.34 1.08
C ALA A 58 -4.18 -20.05 1.47
N LEU A 59 -5.30 -19.73 0.80
CA LEU A 59 -6.57 -20.42 0.97
C LEU A 59 -6.46 -21.91 0.62
N LEU A 60 -5.76 -22.25 -0.46
CA LEU A 60 -5.57 -23.64 -0.87
C LEU A 60 -4.82 -24.44 0.20
N VAL A 61 -3.72 -23.88 0.73
CA VAL A 61 -2.93 -24.49 1.81
C VAL A 61 -3.74 -24.60 3.11
N MET A 62 -4.50 -23.56 3.47
CA MET A 62 -5.36 -23.63 4.66
C MET A 62 -6.44 -24.70 4.53
N ARG A 63 -6.96 -24.94 3.33
CA ARG A 63 -7.94 -26.01 3.09
C ARG A 63 -7.36 -27.42 3.19
N THR A 64 -6.05 -27.58 3.06
CA THR A 64 -5.39 -28.90 3.21
C THR A 64 -4.96 -29.18 4.65
N ILE A 65 -5.00 -28.20 5.56
CA ILE A 65 -4.47 -28.33 6.92
C ILE A 65 -5.56 -28.10 7.99
N GLY A 66 -5.85 -29.14 8.78
CA GLY A 66 -6.63 -29.05 10.02
C GLY A 66 -8.14 -28.77 9.86
N PRO A 67 -8.81 -28.19 10.89
CA PRO A 67 -10.27 -27.99 10.92
C PRO A 67 -10.74 -26.78 10.08
N PHE A 68 -9.89 -26.17 9.27
CA PHE A 68 -10.27 -25.07 8.38
C PHE A 68 -11.49 -25.33 7.49
N PRO A 69 -11.71 -26.54 6.96
CA PRO A 69 -12.88 -26.85 6.14
C PRO A 69 -14.22 -26.71 6.89
N THR A 70 -14.22 -26.74 8.23
CA THR A 70 -15.43 -26.62 9.05
C THR A 70 -15.83 -25.18 9.37
N LEU A 71 -14.99 -24.20 9.03
CA LEU A 71 -15.29 -22.77 9.22
C LEU A 71 -16.33 -22.29 8.20
N SER A 72 -17.07 -21.23 8.53
CA SER A 72 -17.97 -20.56 7.59
C SER A 72 -17.19 -19.90 6.44
N ALA A 73 -17.84 -19.71 5.28
CA ALA A 73 -17.22 -19.07 4.13
C ALA A 73 -16.53 -17.71 4.42
N PRO A 74 -17.17 -16.76 5.13
CA PRO A 74 -16.53 -15.48 5.45
C PRO A 74 -15.37 -15.65 6.43
N ALA A 75 -15.44 -16.60 7.37
CA ALA A 75 -14.34 -16.86 8.30
C ALA A 75 -13.11 -17.44 7.59
N GLN A 76 -13.31 -18.36 6.64
CA GLN A 76 -12.21 -18.87 5.80
C GLN A 76 -11.57 -17.75 4.97
N ALA A 77 -12.41 -16.91 4.34
CA ALA A 77 -11.95 -15.78 3.54
C ALA A 77 -11.15 -14.77 4.38
N LEU A 78 -11.67 -14.41 5.55
CA LEU A 78 -11.02 -13.47 6.46
C LEU A 78 -9.68 -14.02 6.96
N ALA A 79 -9.58 -15.31 7.26
CA ALA A 79 -8.33 -15.92 7.71
C ALA A 79 -7.28 -15.97 6.58
N ALA A 80 -7.68 -16.30 5.35
CA ALA A 80 -6.77 -16.29 4.19
C ALA A 80 -6.26 -14.87 3.89
N VAL A 81 -7.17 -13.89 3.84
CA VAL A 81 -6.81 -12.47 3.68
C VAL A 81 -5.94 -11.99 4.84
N GLY A 82 -6.30 -12.34 6.07
CA GLY A 82 -5.55 -11.97 7.28
C GLY A 82 -4.14 -12.55 7.29
N ALA A 83 -3.94 -13.78 6.84
CA ALA A 83 -2.60 -14.37 6.73
C ALA A 83 -1.75 -13.69 5.65
N VAL A 84 -2.33 -13.38 4.49
CA VAL A 84 -1.62 -12.61 3.47
C VAL A 84 -1.28 -11.23 3.98
N LEU A 85 -2.25 -10.51 4.57
CA LEU A 85 -2.01 -9.20 5.16
C LEU A 85 -0.99 -9.25 6.30
N ALA A 86 -0.94 -10.31 7.10
CA ALA A 86 0.08 -10.47 8.13
C ALA A 86 1.48 -10.59 7.52
N VAL A 87 1.62 -11.34 6.42
CA VAL A 87 2.89 -11.47 5.69
C VAL A 87 3.23 -10.19 4.95
N THR A 88 2.26 -9.59 4.25
CA THR A 88 2.46 -8.38 3.45
C THR A 88 2.60 -7.14 4.32
N ALA A 89 2.07 -7.07 5.54
CA ALA A 89 2.22 -5.92 6.45
C ALA A 89 3.66 -5.71 6.92
N PHE A 90 4.53 -6.73 6.85
CA PHE A 90 5.96 -6.54 7.07
C PHE A 90 6.69 -5.92 5.87
N THR A 91 6.09 -5.96 4.68
CA THR A 91 6.65 -5.39 3.45
C THR A 91 6.59 -3.86 3.36
N PRO A 92 5.47 -3.15 3.69
CA PRO A 92 5.36 -1.70 3.55
C PRO A 92 6.14 -0.93 4.61
N LEU A 93 6.55 -1.50 5.75
CA LEU A 93 7.43 -0.80 6.71
C LEU A 93 8.81 -0.42 6.11
N LEU A 94 9.19 -1.07 5.00
CA LEU A 94 10.37 -0.74 4.22
C LEU A 94 10.09 0.30 3.13
N ALA A 95 8.83 0.45 2.71
CA ALA A 95 8.45 1.35 1.63
C ALA A 95 8.42 2.82 2.11
N PRO A 96 8.96 3.76 1.33
CA PRO A 96 8.97 5.18 1.66
C PRO A 96 7.58 5.75 1.92
N MET A 97 6.57 5.26 1.21
CA MET A 97 5.20 5.73 1.33
C MET A 97 4.59 5.45 2.72
N ALA A 98 4.87 4.28 3.31
CA ALA A 98 4.40 3.96 4.65
C ALA A 98 5.10 4.80 5.74
N ARG A 99 6.33 5.26 5.45
CA ARG A 99 7.10 6.13 6.34
C ARG A 99 6.68 7.60 6.22
N TRP A 100 5.99 7.99 5.14
CA TRP A 100 5.62 9.37 4.90
C TRP A 100 4.74 9.98 6.01
N PRO A 101 3.67 9.31 6.50
CA PRO A 101 2.88 9.83 7.62
C PRO A 101 3.72 10.01 8.90
N LEU A 102 4.63 9.06 9.18
CA LEU A 102 5.54 9.17 10.32
C LEU A 102 6.44 10.40 10.19
N TYR A 103 6.99 10.65 9.01
CA TYR A 103 7.79 11.85 8.74
C TYR A 103 6.96 13.12 8.86
N PHE A 104 5.72 13.13 8.39
CA PHE A 104 4.82 14.28 8.55
C PHE A 104 4.62 14.64 10.03
N VAL A 105 4.35 13.64 10.86
CA VAL A 105 4.15 13.81 12.32
C VAL A 105 5.43 14.25 13.01
N VAL A 106 6.55 13.57 12.76
CA VAL A 106 7.85 13.86 13.43
C VAL A 106 8.43 15.20 12.96
N CYS A 107 8.22 15.56 11.69
CA CYS A 107 8.75 16.80 11.13
C CYS A 107 7.85 18.01 11.40
N GLY A 108 6.57 17.80 11.74
CA GLY A 108 5.55 18.84 11.91
C GLY A 108 5.14 19.52 10.60
N ARG A 109 5.54 18.95 9.45
CA ARG A 109 5.30 19.46 8.10
C ARG A 109 5.54 18.36 7.07
N PRO A 110 5.02 18.48 5.84
CA PRO A 110 5.32 17.52 4.79
C PRO A 110 6.85 17.40 4.57
N PRO A 111 7.40 16.18 4.52
CA PRO A 111 8.82 15.98 4.30
C PRO A 111 9.24 16.37 2.88
N VAL A 112 10.53 16.61 2.69
CA VAL A 112 11.14 16.68 1.36
C VAL A 112 11.20 15.28 0.79
N VAL A 113 10.73 15.13 -0.43
CA VAL A 113 10.61 13.84 -1.11
C VAL A 113 11.70 13.78 -2.18
N ALA A 114 12.60 12.82 -2.06
CA ALA A 114 13.74 12.68 -2.96
C ALA A 114 13.70 11.32 -3.67
N THR A 115 14.14 11.24 -4.92
CA THR A 115 14.18 9.99 -5.67
C THR A 115 15.53 9.81 -6.36
N LYS A 116 16.00 8.57 -6.37
CA LYS A 116 17.16 8.14 -7.18
C LYS A 116 16.72 7.46 -8.47
N PHE A 117 15.43 7.50 -8.79
CA PHE A 117 14.89 6.88 -9.99
C PHE A 117 15.59 7.44 -11.24
N ALA A 118 15.94 6.53 -12.15
CA ALA A 118 16.71 6.81 -13.36
C ALA A 118 18.00 7.61 -13.12
N ALA A 119 18.67 7.41 -11.97
CA ALA A 119 19.90 8.11 -11.59
C ALA A 119 19.77 9.65 -11.59
N SER A 120 18.56 10.18 -11.44
CA SER A 120 18.32 11.63 -11.46
C SER A 120 18.78 12.35 -10.19
N TYR A 121 18.81 11.65 -9.04
CA TYR A 121 19.12 12.22 -7.72
C TYR A 121 18.39 13.55 -7.47
N THR A 122 17.07 13.55 -7.66
CA THR A 122 16.24 14.76 -7.54
C THR A 122 15.44 14.79 -6.25
N TYR A 123 15.08 15.98 -5.77
CA TYR A 123 14.15 16.18 -4.66
C TYR A 123 13.06 17.22 -4.99
N SER A 124 11.88 17.04 -4.42
CA SER A 124 10.77 17.98 -4.48
C SER A 124 10.27 18.34 -3.08
N VAL A 125 9.73 19.55 -2.95
CA VAL A 125 9.15 20.09 -1.71
C VAL A 125 7.66 20.31 -1.85
N ALA A 126 6.95 20.28 -0.72
CA ALA A 126 5.52 20.50 -0.68
C ALA A 126 5.14 21.82 -1.36
N GLY A 127 4.17 21.78 -2.27
CA GLY A 127 3.74 22.93 -3.06
C GLY A 127 4.35 23.02 -4.47
N GLN A 128 5.39 22.24 -4.78
CA GLN A 128 5.89 22.12 -6.16
C GLN A 128 4.99 21.22 -7.01
N ARG A 129 4.93 21.48 -8.32
CA ARG A 129 4.09 20.75 -9.29
C ARG A 129 4.44 19.26 -9.41
N GLY A 130 5.67 18.89 -9.04
CA GLY A 130 6.17 17.51 -9.00
C GLY A 130 6.25 16.87 -7.60
N TYR A 131 5.60 17.45 -6.58
CA TYR A 131 5.59 16.85 -5.24
C TYR A 131 4.66 15.63 -5.21
N SER A 132 5.25 14.44 -5.28
CA SER A 132 4.55 13.17 -5.14
C SER A 132 5.40 12.15 -4.38
N VAL A 133 4.75 11.31 -3.58
CA VAL A 133 5.40 10.20 -2.89
C VAL A 133 5.11 8.95 -3.71
N ASP A 134 6.12 8.48 -4.41
CA ASP A 134 5.99 7.28 -5.23
C ASP A 134 6.15 6.01 -4.37
N PRO A 135 5.17 5.09 -4.38
CA PRO A 135 5.23 3.80 -3.68
C PRO A 135 6.30 2.84 -4.23
N LEU A 136 6.66 2.94 -5.51
CA LEU A 136 7.55 2.02 -6.22
C LEU A 136 8.96 2.61 -6.43
N SER A 137 9.08 3.93 -6.51
CA SER A 137 10.39 4.56 -6.58
C SER A 137 11.11 4.46 -5.24
N ALA A 138 12.44 4.26 -5.28
CA ALA A 138 13.31 4.33 -4.10
C ALA A 138 13.36 5.78 -3.59
N THR A 139 12.29 6.17 -2.92
CA THR A 139 12.02 7.50 -2.45
C THR A 139 12.67 7.68 -1.07
N HIS A 140 13.56 8.65 -0.92
CA HIS A 140 14.11 9.05 0.36
C HIS A 140 13.30 10.21 0.92
N LEU A 141 13.00 10.17 2.22
CA LEU A 141 12.31 11.24 2.92
C LEU A 141 13.31 12.01 3.78
N PHE A 142 13.30 13.33 3.67
CA PHE A 142 14.14 14.20 4.47
C PHE A 142 13.30 15.23 5.21
N ARG A 143 13.73 15.59 6.43
CA ARG A 143 13.05 16.64 7.22
C ARG A 143 13.27 18.04 6.67
N THR A 144 14.38 18.27 5.95
CA THR A 144 14.78 19.59 5.42
C THR A 144 15.42 19.44 4.04
N GLU A 145 15.36 20.50 3.22
CA GLU A 145 16.05 20.54 1.92
C GLU A 145 17.56 20.41 2.07
N GLN A 146 18.14 21.08 3.07
CA GLN A 146 19.58 20.96 3.37
C GLN A 146 20.02 19.51 3.63
N ALA A 147 19.17 18.67 4.24
CA ALA A 147 19.49 17.28 4.44
C ALA A 147 19.51 16.49 3.12
N ALA A 148 18.60 16.80 2.19
CA ALA A 148 18.60 16.22 0.84
C ALA A 148 19.83 16.66 0.03
N ILE A 149 20.19 17.95 0.09
CA ILE A 149 21.37 18.49 -0.59
C ILE A 149 22.66 17.85 -0.06
N ARG A 150 22.81 17.72 1.27
CA ARG A 150 23.95 17.02 1.87
C ARG A 150 24.02 15.54 1.49
N ALA A 151 22.89 14.91 1.18
CA ALA A 151 22.81 13.54 0.68
C ALA A 151 23.07 13.43 -0.84
N GLY A 152 23.43 14.54 -1.51
CA GLY A 152 23.78 14.57 -2.93
C GLY A 152 22.58 14.69 -3.87
N PHE A 153 21.42 15.13 -3.38
CA PHE A 153 20.26 15.37 -4.22
C PHE A 153 20.18 16.82 -4.68
N HIS A 154 19.68 17.03 -5.90
CA HIS A 154 19.43 18.34 -6.49
C HIS A 154 17.93 18.61 -6.59
N ARG A 155 17.53 19.88 -6.60
CA ARG A 155 16.11 20.23 -6.70
C ARG A 155 15.58 19.84 -8.08
N GLY A 156 14.46 19.13 -8.10
CA GLY A 156 13.76 18.78 -9.34
C GLY A 156 13.17 20.02 -10.02
N PRO A 157 12.86 19.92 -11.33
CA PRO A 157 12.19 21.00 -12.05
C PRO A 157 10.79 21.28 -11.48
N ASP A 158 10.43 22.56 -11.42
CA ASP A 158 9.10 23.06 -11.00
C ASP A 158 8.04 22.95 -12.12
#